data_AF-A0A7M5UMX7-F1
#
_entry.id   AF-A0A7M5UMX7-F1
#
_cell.length_a   1.000
_cell.length_b   1.000
_cell.length_c   1.000
_cell.angle_alpha   90.00
_cell.angle_beta   90.00
_cell.angle_gamma   90.00
#
_symmetry.space_group_name_H-M   'P 1'
#
loop_
_entity.id
_entity.type
_entity.pdbx_description
1 polymer ?
#
loop_
_entity_poly.entity_id
_entity_poly.type
_entity_poly.pdbx_seq_one_letter_code
_entity_poly.pdbx_strand_id
1 'polypeptide(L)'
;MHFIWEPLFEKEMKEQKADPTHPISTPVIAGGLFAVQKQWFNQLGQYDSLLEIWGAENFEISFKTWMCGGSMKIIPCSRVGHIFRKSHPYEFPLGNGHTYLM
;
A
#
# COMPACT_ATOMS: atom_id res chain seq x y z
N MET A 1 0.28 -9.22 -10.13
CA MET A 1 -0.69 -8.39 -9.38
C MET A 1 -0.53 -6.94 -9.82
N HIS A 2 -1.62 -6.17 -9.93
CA HIS A 2 -1.57 -4.77 -10.37
C HIS A 2 -2.37 -3.89 -9.40
N PHE A 3 -1.74 -2.87 -8.83
CA PHE A 3 -2.39 -1.91 -7.95
C PHE A 3 -3.12 -0.85 -8.77
N ILE A 4 -4.37 -0.53 -8.40
CA ILE A 4 -5.20 0.49 -9.05
C ILE A 4 -5.83 1.41 -8.01
N TRP A 5 -6.12 2.64 -8.42
CA TRP A 5 -6.90 3.58 -7.63
C TRP A 5 -8.35 3.52 -8.07
N GLU A 6 -9.25 3.24 -7.13
CA GLU A 6 -10.69 3.22 -7.34
C GLU A 6 -11.34 4.43 -6.63
N PRO A 7 -12.48 4.94 -7.12
CA PRO A 7 -13.23 5.99 -6.45
C PRO A 7 -13.78 5.52 -5.11
N LEU A 8 -13.98 6.48 -4.18
CA LEU A 8 -14.55 6.21 -2.86
C LEU A 8 -16.02 5.78 -2.96
N PHE A 9 -16.50 4.99 -1.99
CA PHE A 9 -17.92 4.68 -1.88
C PHE A 9 -18.72 5.90 -1.44
N GLU A 10 -20.03 5.91 -1.71
CA GLU A 10 -20.90 7.06 -1.40
C GLU A 10 -20.82 7.51 0.07
N LYS A 11 -20.70 6.56 1.00
CA LYS A 11 -20.57 6.85 2.43
C LYS A 11 -19.30 7.66 2.72
N GLU A 12 -18.16 7.18 2.25
CA GLU A 12 -16.86 7.83 2.44
C GLU A 12 -16.81 9.18 1.71
N MET A 13 -17.42 9.28 0.53
CA MET A 13 -17.57 10.55 -0.18
C MET A 13 -18.35 11.59 0.64
N LYS A 14 -19.41 11.18 1.33
CA LYS A 14 -20.17 12.08 2.22
C LYS A 14 -19.34 12.53 3.42
N GLU A 15 -18.58 11.62 4.02
CA GLU A 15 -17.66 11.92 5.13
C GLU A 15 -16.58 12.92 4.68
N GLN A 16 -15.97 12.71 3.51
CA GLN A 16 -14.98 13.64 2.94
C GLN A 16 -15.56 15.01 2.56
N LYS A 17 -16.83 15.08 2.14
CA LYS A 17 -17.51 16.35 1.86
C LYS A 17 -17.79 17.14 3.14
N ALA A 18 -18.11 16.45 4.23
CA ALA A 18 -18.33 17.08 5.53
C ALA A 18 -17.01 17.53 6.17
N ASP A 19 -15.97 16.70 6.08
CA ASP A 19 -14.62 16.99 6.58
C ASP A 19 -13.56 16.45 5.60
N PRO A 20 -12.92 17.33 4.80
CA PRO A 20 -11.87 16.94 3.86
C PRO A 20 -10.59 16.41 4.50
N THR A 21 -10.47 16.49 5.83
CA THR A 21 -9.32 16.00 6.60
C THR A 21 -9.54 14.59 7.15
N HIS A 22 -10.78 14.08 7.05
CA HIS A 22 -11.16 12.80 7.62
C HIS A 22 -10.32 11.65 7.04
N PRO A 23 -9.78 10.74 7.87
CA PRO A 23 -9.05 9.57 7.38
C PRO A 23 -9.91 8.65 6.51
N ILE A 24 -9.38 8.20 5.38
CA ILE A 24 -10.09 7.30 4.45
C ILE A 24 -9.60 5.86 4.67
N SER A 25 -10.51 4.92 4.91
CA SER A 25 -10.15 3.49 4.96
C SER A 25 -9.69 3.02 3.60
N THR A 26 -8.57 2.29 3.54
CA THR A 26 -8.10 1.68 2.29
C THR A 26 -7.87 0.18 2.46
N PRO A 27 -8.37 -0.66 1.53
CA PRO A 27 -8.14 -2.11 1.61
C PRO A 27 -6.68 -2.47 1.31
N VAL A 28 -6.01 -1.69 0.43
CA VAL A 28 -4.63 -1.90 0.00
C VAL A 28 -3.93 -0.55 -0.13
N ILE A 29 -2.64 -0.48 0.19
CA ILE A 29 -1.80 0.71 -0.09
C ILE A 29 -0.94 0.51 -1.34
N ALA A 30 -0.51 1.62 -1.93
CA ALA A 30 0.50 1.60 -2.99
C ALA A 30 1.86 1.05 -2.51
N GLY A 31 2.13 1.07 -1.19
CA GLY A 31 3.31 0.45 -0.56
C GLY A 31 4.52 1.36 -0.43
N GLY A 32 4.81 2.20 -1.42
CA GLY A 32 6.03 3.03 -1.40
C GLY A 32 6.05 4.16 -0.37
N LEU A 33 4.89 4.59 0.13
CA LEU A 33 4.77 5.71 1.08
C LEU A 33 3.72 5.38 2.14
N PHE A 34 4.16 5.15 3.37
CA PHE A 34 3.29 4.99 4.54
C PHE A 34 4.09 5.23 5.82
N ALA A 35 3.38 5.41 6.93
CA ALA A 35 3.97 5.45 8.26
C ALA A 35 3.36 4.32 9.10
N VAL A 36 4.19 3.66 9.91
CA VAL A 36 3.77 2.58 10.80
C VAL A 36 4.56 2.66 12.11
N GLN A 37 3.92 2.30 13.21
CA GLN A 37 4.62 2.18 14.48
C GLN A 37 5.61 1.01 14.42
N LYS A 38 6.88 1.25 14.77
CA LYS A 38 7.94 0.22 14.73
C LYS A 38 7.57 -1.05 15.51
N GLN A 39 6.98 -0.90 16.69
CA GLN A 39 6.56 -2.03 17.52
C GLN A 39 5.47 -2.87 16.82
N TRP A 40 4.46 -2.21 16.25
CA TRP A 40 3.41 -2.88 15.48
C TRP A 40 3.98 -3.60 14.25
N PHE A 41 4.86 -2.94 13.49
CA PHE A 41 5.50 -3.55 12.32
C PHE A 41 6.29 -4.82 12.67
N ASN A 42 6.98 -4.82 13.81
CA ASN A 42 7.67 -6.01 14.32
C ASN A 42 6.69 -7.11 14.75
N GLN A 43 5.60 -6.75 15.43
CA GLN A 43 4.56 -7.71 15.85
C GLN A 43 3.83 -8.35 14.67
N LEU A 44 3.65 -7.60 13.59
CA LEU A 44 3.06 -8.08 12.33
C LEU A 44 3.97 -9.08 11.58
N GLY A 45 5.23 -9.21 12.00
CA GLY A 45 6.22 -10.07 11.35
C GLY A 45 6.93 -9.42 10.16
N GLN A 46 6.93 -8.08 10.09
CA GLN A 46 7.61 -7.31 9.03
C GLN A 46 7.17 -7.76 7.62
N TYR A 47 8.00 -7.46 6.61
CA TYR A 47 7.86 -8.06 5.27
C TYR A 47 8.38 -9.49 5.26
N ASP A 48 7.78 -10.32 4.42
CA ASP A 48 8.32 -11.66 4.13
C ASP A 48 9.71 -11.55 3.47
N SER A 49 10.70 -12.20 4.09
CA SER A 49 12.09 -12.21 3.62
C SER A 49 12.31 -12.96 2.31
N LEU A 50 11.34 -13.78 1.89
CA LEU A 50 11.37 -14.51 0.62
C LEU A 50 10.83 -13.68 -0.54
N LEU A 51 10.27 -12.50 -0.29
CA LEU A 51 9.88 -11.58 -1.37
C LEU A 51 11.13 -11.02 -2.04
N GLU A 52 11.28 -11.34 -3.32
CA GLU A 52 12.40 -10.88 -4.13
C GLU A 52 12.01 -9.70 -5.02
N ILE A 53 12.95 -8.76 -5.13
CA ILE A 53 12.96 -7.64 -6.09
C ILE A 53 11.80 -6.65 -5.91
N TRP A 54 10.58 -6.94 -6.41
CA TRP A 54 9.47 -5.98 -6.41
C TRP A 54 8.10 -6.56 -6.83
N GLY A 55 7.01 -6.11 -6.20
CA GLY A 55 5.67 -6.15 -6.84
C GLY A 55 4.60 -7.00 -6.17
N ALA A 56 4.74 -7.27 -4.87
CA ALA A 56 3.71 -7.93 -4.07
C ALA A 56 3.72 -7.53 -2.59
N GLU A 57 4.79 -6.89 -2.12
CA GLU A 57 5.00 -6.52 -0.72
C GLU A 57 3.90 -5.58 -0.20
N ASN A 58 3.37 -4.71 -1.06
CA ASN A 58 2.29 -3.80 -0.73
C ASN A 58 0.96 -4.54 -0.50
N PHE A 59 0.69 -5.62 -1.22
CA PHE A 59 -0.49 -6.47 -1.02
C PHE A 59 -0.33 -7.33 0.23
N GLU A 60 0.84 -7.94 0.39
CA GLU A 60 1.19 -8.80 1.52
C GLU A 60 1.00 -8.07 2.85
N ILE A 61 1.60 -6.88 3.01
CA ILE A 61 1.48 -6.10 4.24
C ILE A 61 0.05 -5.58 4.45
N SER A 62 -0.68 -5.32 3.37
CA SER A 62 -2.08 -4.88 3.46
C SER A 62 -2.98 -5.98 4.00
N PHE A 63 -2.84 -7.19 3.47
CA PHE A 63 -3.60 -8.35 3.93
C PHE A 63 -3.22 -8.75 5.35
N LYS A 64 -1.92 -8.80 5.67
CA LYS A 64 -1.46 -9.00 7.05
C LYS A 64 -2.11 -7.99 8.00
N THR A 65 -2.06 -6.70 7.67
CA THR A 65 -2.59 -5.65 8.54
C THR A 65 -4.08 -5.86 8.83
N TRP A 66 -4.89 -6.13 7.81
CA TRP A 66 -6.33 -6.33 7.99
C TRP A 66 -6.66 -7.65 8.70
N MET A 67 -5.99 -8.75 8.32
CA MET A 67 -6.27 -10.08 8.88
C MET A 67 -5.74 -10.25 10.31
N CYS A 68 -4.75 -9.45 10.71
CA CYS A 68 -4.17 -9.48 12.07
C CYS A 68 -4.72 -8.37 12.97
N GLY A 69 -5.85 -7.75 12.63
CA GLY A 69 -6.59 -6.82 13.50
C GLY A 69 -6.12 -5.36 13.48
N GLY A 70 -5.27 -4.99 12.53
CA GLY A 70 -4.91 -3.61 12.24
C GLY A 70 -5.91 -2.93 11.31
N SER A 71 -5.60 -1.69 10.92
CA SER A 71 -6.32 -0.97 9.88
C SER A 71 -5.37 -0.08 9.08
N MET A 72 -5.80 0.27 7.88
CA MET A 72 -5.02 1.11 6.97
C MET A 72 -5.83 2.31 6.53
N LYS A 73 -5.18 3.47 6.54
CA LYS A 73 -5.83 4.76 6.27
C LYS A 73 -4.99 5.60 5.34
N ILE A 74 -5.65 6.28 4.40
CA ILE A 74 -5.10 7.40 3.66
C ILE A 74 -5.44 8.67 4.42
N ILE A 75 -4.45 9.52 4.68
CA ILE A 75 -4.62 10.77 5.44
C ILE A 75 -4.59 11.95 4.46
N PRO A 76 -5.74 12.57 4.11
CA PRO A 76 -5.78 13.61 3.07
C PRO A 76 -4.95 14.86 3.39
N CYS A 77 -4.66 15.13 4.66
CA CYS A 77 -3.79 16.23 5.06
C CYS A 77 -2.29 15.95 4.84
N SER A 78 -1.89 14.68 4.77
CA SER A 78 -0.50 14.28 4.54
C SER A 78 -0.22 14.18 3.05
N ARG A 79 0.41 15.20 2.48
CA ARG A 79 0.68 15.29 1.03
C ARG A 79 2.16 15.03 0.75
N VAL A 80 2.43 14.01 -0.07
CA VAL A 80 3.79 13.68 -0.54
C VAL A 80 3.74 13.51 -2.06
N GLY A 81 4.63 14.20 -2.78
CA GLY A 81 4.76 14.07 -4.22
C GLY A 81 5.54 12.80 -4.59
N HIS A 82 5.03 12.04 -5.56
CA HIS A 82 5.72 10.89 -6.13
C HIS A 82 5.80 11.03 -7.66
N ILE A 83 6.99 10.87 -8.23
CA ILE A 83 7.20 10.94 -9.68
C ILE A 83 6.91 9.55 -10.26
N PHE A 84 5.72 9.37 -10.82
CA PHE A 84 5.35 8.13 -11.50
C PHE A 84 6.13 7.96 -12.80
N ARG A 85 6.80 6.80 -12.95
CA ARG A 85 7.56 6.45 -14.15
C ARG A 85 6.78 5.45 -14.98
N LYS A 86 6.93 5.51 -16.31
CA LYS A 86 6.31 4.54 -17.24
C LYS A 86 7.03 3.20 -17.28
N SER A 87 8.30 3.16 -16.87
CA SER A 87 9.12 1.96 -16.83
C SER A 87 10.03 1.95 -15.60
N HIS A 88 10.37 0.74 -15.14
CA HIS A 88 11.33 0.54 -14.06
C HIS A 88 12.74 0.85 -14.60
N PRO A 89 13.56 1.62 -13.87
CA PRO A 89 14.93 1.92 -14.28
C PRO A 89 15.92 0.79 -13.93
N TYR A 90 15.43 -0.33 -13.39
CA TYR A 90 16.23 -1.45 -12.91
C TYR A 90 16.07 -2.64 -13.84
N GLU A 91 17.16 -3.38 -14.04
CA GLU A 91 17.15 -4.63 -14.77
C GLU A 91 16.68 -5.75 -13.85
N PHE A 92 15.69 -6.52 -14.32
CA PHE A 92 15.23 -7.72 -13.63
C PHE A 92 16.07 -8.89 -14.13
N PRO A 93 16.93 -9.50 -13.28
CA PRO A 93 17.88 -10.54 -13.73
C PRO A 93 17.20 -11.78 -14.33
N LEU A 94 15.93 -12.03 -13.97
CA LEU A 94 15.11 -13.14 -14.50
C LEU A 94 13.92 -12.65 -15.36
N GLY A 95 13.87 -11.35 -15.69
CA GLY A 95 12.77 -10.72 -16.41
C GLY A 95 11.53 -10.41 -15.53
N ASN A 96 10.71 -9.45 -16.00
CA ASN A 96 9.56 -8.92 -15.24
C ASN A 96 8.60 -10.02 -14.77
N GLY A 97 8.39 -11.07 -15.58
CA GLY A 97 7.39 -12.11 -15.29
C GLY A 97 7.68 -12.97 -14.06
N HIS A 98 8.95 -13.18 -13.71
CA HIS A 98 9.38 -14.00 -12.57
C HIS A 98 9.49 -13.21 -11.26
N THR A 99 9.35 -11.89 -11.33
CA THR A 99 9.56 -10.98 -10.20
C THR A 99 8.28 -10.77 -9.39
N TYR A 100 7.11 -10.88 -10.02
CA TYR A 100 5.84 -10.53 -9.37
C TYR A 100 5.30 -11.61 -8.43
N LEU A 101 5.71 -12.86 -8.60
CA LEU A 101 5.23 -14.04 -7.88
C LEU A 101 6.25 -15.16 -8.11
N MET A 102 7.03 -15.50 -7.09
CA MET A 102 7.51 -16.87 -6.91
C MET A 102 6.67 -17.53 -5.82
#